data_AF-A0A8J2KBV4-F1
#
_entry.id   AF-A0A8J2KBV4-F1
#
_cell.length_a   1.000
_cell.length_b   1.000
_cell.length_c   1.000
_cell.angle_alpha   90.00
_cell.angle_beta   90.00
_cell.angle_gamma   90.00
#
_symmetry.space_group_name_H-M   'P 1'
#
loop_
_entity.id
_entity.type
_entity.pdbx_description
1 polymer ?
#
loop_
_entity_poly.entity_id
_entity_poly.type
_entity_poly.pdbx_seq_one_letter_code
_entity_poly.pdbx_strand_id
1 'polypeptide(L)'
;MYTIHLTVLTLSVAFVTARKPCDSTIYCYGNLLHTIQVSDIFNDSKTFVDMSLRHSPEIVEENFQVLFSKEGPTIEEDSLKNFVHSNFNPGGEKIEEWFPEDWNPSPKLLEKIEDKDLKNFASDVNAIWKQLGRKIKPGLKTRP
;
A
#
# COMPACT_ATOMS: atom_id res chain seq x y z
N MET A 1 30.20 -52.25 33.88
CA MET A 1 30.06 -51.97 32.43
C MET A 1 29.16 -50.75 32.30
N TYR A 2 29.67 -49.67 31.70
CA TYR A 2 29.11 -48.31 31.76
C TYR A 2 27.81 -48.16 30.95
N THR A 3 26.81 -47.50 31.53
CA THR A 3 25.58 -47.04 30.86
C THR A 3 25.86 -45.74 30.11
N ILE A 4 25.72 -45.75 28.78
CA ILE A 4 25.89 -44.57 27.92
C ILE A 4 24.54 -43.85 27.84
N HIS A 5 24.43 -42.64 28.40
CA HIS A 5 23.29 -41.76 28.19
C HIS A 5 23.45 -41.01 26.87
N LEU A 6 22.62 -41.33 25.89
CA LEU A 6 22.56 -40.63 24.61
C LEU A 6 21.66 -39.38 24.77
N THR A 7 22.25 -38.22 25.02
CA THR A 7 21.52 -36.94 25.01
C THR A 7 21.34 -36.48 23.58
N VAL A 8 20.11 -36.57 23.06
CA VAL A 8 19.75 -36.01 21.75
C VAL A 8 19.61 -34.50 21.91
N LEU A 9 20.55 -33.74 21.34
CA LEU A 9 20.42 -32.29 21.21
C LEU A 9 19.34 -32.00 20.17
N THR A 10 18.16 -31.55 20.61
CA THR A 10 17.14 -31.02 19.71
C THR A 10 17.59 -29.63 19.26
N LEU A 11 18.00 -29.53 17.99
CA LEU A 11 18.29 -28.25 17.37
C LEU A 11 16.96 -27.49 17.23
N SER A 12 16.68 -26.56 18.13
CA SER A 12 15.54 -25.65 17.98
C SER A 12 15.82 -24.72 16.81
N VAL A 13 15.28 -25.02 15.63
CA VAL A 13 15.25 -24.05 14.53
C VAL A 13 14.32 -22.93 14.99
N ALA A 14 14.89 -21.79 15.37
CA ALA A 14 14.12 -20.59 15.62
C ALA A 14 13.44 -20.21 14.30
N PHE A 15 12.15 -20.47 14.19
CA PHE A 15 11.32 -19.89 13.14
C PHE A 15 11.35 -18.38 13.36
N VAL A 16 12.13 -17.67 12.55
CA VAL A 16 12.03 -16.22 12.45
C VAL A 16 10.66 -15.95 11.83
N THR A 17 9.66 -15.73 12.66
CA THR A 17 8.35 -15.26 12.19
C THR A 17 8.59 -13.89 11.59
N ALA A 18 8.59 -13.80 10.27
CA ALA A 18 8.65 -12.52 9.58
C ALA A 18 7.51 -11.63 10.13
N ARG A 19 7.89 -10.46 10.65
CA ARG A 19 6.91 -9.53 11.21
C ARG A 19 5.98 -9.09 10.08
N LYS A 20 4.67 -9.31 10.24
CA LYS A 20 3.67 -8.90 9.26
C LYS A 20 3.72 -7.37 9.10
N PRO A 21 3.66 -6.83 7.87
CA PRO A 21 3.74 -5.37 7.66
C PRO A 21 2.59 -4.61 8.31
N CYS A 22 1.39 -5.19 8.30
CA CYS A 22 0.21 -4.74 9.04
C CYS A 22 -0.78 -5.91 9.22
N ASP A 23 -1.96 -5.67 9.77
CA ASP A 23 -2.98 -6.72 10.03
C ASP A 23 -3.81 -7.11 8.78
N SER A 24 -3.84 -6.25 7.74
CA SER A 24 -4.65 -6.47 6.54
C SER A 24 -4.08 -7.53 5.59
N THR A 25 -4.84 -8.60 5.38
CA THR A 25 -4.59 -9.65 4.36
C THR A 25 -4.98 -9.23 2.93
N ILE A 26 -5.60 -8.05 2.78
CA ILE A 26 -6.01 -7.49 1.50
C ILE A 26 -4.95 -6.51 0.97
N TYR A 27 -4.40 -5.67 1.87
CA TYR A 27 -3.52 -4.56 1.47
C TYR A 27 -2.06 -4.70 1.90
N CYS A 28 -1.71 -5.57 2.87
CA CYS A 28 -0.33 -5.68 3.36
C CYS A 28 0.36 -7.00 3.02
N TYR A 29 -0.37 -8.11 3.01
CA TYR A 29 0.16 -9.45 2.74
C TYR A 29 -1.00 -10.37 2.34
N GLY A 30 -0.74 -11.59 1.87
CA GLY A 30 -1.78 -12.59 1.60
C GLY A 30 -2.02 -12.85 0.12
N ASN A 31 -2.79 -13.91 -0.16
CA ASN A 31 -2.97 -14.41 -1.53
C ASN A 31 -3.75 -13.44 -2.42
N LEU A 32 -4.71 -12.69 -1.86
CA LEU A 32 -5.47 -11.70 -2.62
C LEU A 32 -4.54 -10.62 -3.17
N LEU A 33 -3.78 -9.98 -2.29
CA LEU A 33 -2.81 -8.95 -2.69
C LEU A 33 -1.78 -9.52 -3.68
N HIS A 34 -1.22 -10.69 -3.37
CA HIS A 34 -0.20 -11.32 -4.21
C HIS A 34 -0.73 -11.58 -5.62
N THR A 35 -1.90 -12.21 -5.74
CA THR A 35 -2.51 -12.55 -7.02
C THR A 35 -2.73 -11.32 -7.88
N ILE A 36 -3.27 -10.24 -7.30
CA ILE A 36 -3.53 -8.99 -8.04
C ILE A 36 -2.23 -8.31 -8.47
N GLN A 37 -1.21 -8.29 -7.61
CA GLN A 37 0.04 -7.59 -7.89
C GLN A 37 0.91 -8.31 -8.93
N VAL A 38 0.77 -9.62 -9.10
CA VAL A 38 1.53 -10.41 -10.09
C VAL A 38 0.77 -10.70 -11.39
N SER A 39 -0.52 -10.33 -11.47
CA SER A 39 -1.34 -10.59 -12.65
C SER A 39 -1.27 -9.48 -13.71
N ASP A 40 -0.57 -8.38 -13.46
CA ASP A 40 -0.42 -7.22 -14.35
C ASP A 40 -1.76 -6.65 -14.89
N ILE A 41 -2.87 -6.81 -14.14
CA ILE A 41 -4.18 -6.23 -14.51
C ILE A 41 -4.21 -4.69 -14.41
N PHE A 42 -3.21 -4.12 -13.73
CA PHE A 42 -2.94 -2.70 -13.64
C PHE A 42 -1.51 -2.44 -14.11
N ASN A 43 -1.28 -1.27 -14.72
CA ASN A 43 0.03 -0.86 -15.24
C ASN A 43 1.02 -0.39 -14.16
N ASP A 44 0.60 -0.33 -12.91
CA ASP A 44 1.40 0.10 -11.77
C ASP A 44 0.98 -0.63 -10.48
N SER A 45 1.88 -0.69 -9.50
CA SER A 45 1.66 -1.42 -8.24
C SER A 45 0.81 -0.66 -7.21
N LYS A 46 0.43 0.58 -7.51
CA LYS A 46 -0.25 1.51 -6.60
C LYS A 46 -1.75 1.57 -6.84
N THR A 47 -2.20 1.41 -8.08
CA THR A 47 -3.62 1.53 -8.46
C THR A 47 -4.53 0.67 -7.58
N PHE A 48 -4.20 -0.60 -7.36
CA PHE A 48 -5.01 -1.48 -6.52
C PHE A 48 -5.02 -1.08 -5.03
N VAL A 49 -3.87 -0.75 -4.45
CA VAL A 49 -3.76 -0.44 -3.01
C VAL A 49 -4.38 0.91 -2.65
N ASP A 50 -4.65 1.77 -3.63
CA ASP A 50 -5.38 3.02 -3.45
C ASP A 50 -6.91 2.85 -3.50
N MET A 51 -7.39 1.67 -3.91
CA MET A 51 -8.82 1.36 -3.91
C MET A 51 -9.35 1.18 -2.49
N SER A 52 -10.63 1.45 -2.29
CA SER A 52 -11.30 1.19 -1.01
C SER A 52 -12.30 0.06 -1.15
N LEU A 53 -12.53 -0.69 -0.06
CA LEU A 53 -13.48 -1.80 -0.09
C LEU A 53 -14.91 -1.27 -0.26
N ARG A 54 -15.70 -1.97 -1.09
CA ARG A 54 -17.17 -1.80 -1.16
C ARG A 54 -17.89 -2.54 -0.04
N HIS A 55 -17.29 -3.63 0.44
CA HIS A 55 -17.83 -4.53 1.47
C HIS A 55 -16.86 -4.64 2.66
N SER A 56 -17.25 -5.36 3.72
CA SER A 56 -16.32 -5.61 4.83
C SER A 56 -15.13 -6.47 4.37
N PRO A 57 -13.96 -6.40 5.04
CA PRO A 57 -12.81 -7.24 4.70
C PRO A 57 -13.15 -8.73 4.62
N GLU A 58 -13.99 -9.22 5.53
CA GLU A 58 -14.40 -10.62 5.60
C GLU A 58 -15.16 -11.06 4.34
N ILE A 59 -16.09 -10.23 3.86
CA ILE A 59 -16.88 -10.51 2.64
C ILE A 59 -15.97 -10.51 1.41
N VAL A 60 -15.02 -9.57 1.33
CA VAL A 60 -14.11 -9.49 0.18
C VAL A 60 -13.17 -10.70 0.13
N GLU A 61 -12.67 -11.13 1.29
CA GLU A 61 -11.87 -12.36 1.41
C GLU A 61 -12.69 -13.61 1.03
N GLU A 62 -13.94 -13.74 1.50
CA GLU A 62 -14.83 -14.84 1.11
C GLU A 62 -15.05 -14.89 -0.40
N ASN A 63 -15.36 -13.74 -1.02
CA ASN A 63 -15.53 -13.62 -2.46
C ASN A 63 -14.25 -14.04 -3.22
N PHE A 64 -13.07 -13.68 -2.70
CA PHE A 64 -11.80 -14.08 -3.28
C PHE A 64 -11.56 -15.58 -3.14
N GLN A 65 -11.86 -16.18 -1.98
CA GLN A 65 -11.73 -17.63 -1.78
C GLN A 65 -12.64 -18.43 -2.72
N VAL A 66 -13.85 -17.94 -3.01
CA VAL A 66 -14.75 -18.57 -3.99
C VAL A 66 -14.14 -18.54 -5.39
N LEU A 67 -13.59 -17.39 -5.81
CA LEU A 67 -12.91 -17.26 -7.10
C LEU A 67 -11.68 -18.17 -7.20
N PHE A 68 -10.82 -18.12 -6.18
CA PHE A 68 -9.59 -18.92 -6.10
C PHE A 68 -9.88 -20.42 -6.07
N SER A 69 -10.96 -20.85 -5.41
CA SER A 69 -11.37 -22.26 -5.39
C SER A 69 -11.88 -22.75 -6.76
N LYS A 70 -12.42 -21.83 -7.58
CA LYS A 70 -12.95 -22.14 -8.91
C LYS A 70 -11.86 -22.22 -9.97
N GLU A 71 -10.89 -21.29 -9.96
CA GLU A 71 -9.89 -21.14 -11.02
C GLU A 71 -8.48 -21.57 -10.59
N GLY A 72 -8.23 -21.68 -9.28
CA GLY A 72 -6.94 -22.07 -8.73
C GLY A 72 -5.96 -20.89 -8.63
N PRO A 73 -4.65 -21.17 -8.63
CA PRO A 73 -3.61 -20.15 -8.41
C PRO A 73 -3.40 -19.21 -9.61
N THR A 74 -3.92 -19.55 -10.78
CA THR A 74 -3.83 -18.74 -12.01
C THR A 74 -5.25 -18.37 -12.42
N ILE A 75 -5.71 -17.23 -11.93
CA ILE A 75 -7.04 -16.67 -12.22
C ILE A 75 -6.98 -15.95 -13.57
N GLU A 76 -8.02 -16.13 -14.40
CA GLU A 76 -8.14 -15.45 -15.68
C GLU A 76 -8.27 -13.92 -15.49
N GLU A 77 -7.66 -13.16 -16.40
CA GLU A 77 -7.54 -11.70 -16.28
C GLU A 77 -8.91 -11.01 -16.12
N ASP A 78 -9.89 -11.43 -16.93
CA ASP A 78 -11.25 -10.89 -16.90
C ASP A 78 -11.99 -11.24 -15.61
N SER A 79 -11.81 -12.47 -15.10
CA SER A 79 -12.38 -12.88 -13.81
C SER A 79 -11.83 -12.04 -12.66
N LEU A 80 -10.51 -11.78 -12.66
CA LEU A 80 -9.86 -10.98 -11.63
C LEU A 80 -10.28 -9.51 -11.71
N LYS A 81 -10.38 -8.94 -12.92
CA LYS A 81 -10.91 -7.58 -13.13
C LYS A 81 -12.35 -7.45 -12.64
N ASN A 82 -13.20 -8.44 -12.93
CA ASN A 82 -14.58 -8.46 -12.45
C ASN A 82 -14.63 -8.54 -10.92
N PHE A 83 -13.80 -9.38 -10.31
CA PHE A 83 -13.69 -9.45 -8.85
C PHE A 83 -13.31 -8.09 -8.23
N VAL A 84 -12.29 -7.42 -8.79
CA VAL A 84 -11.87 -6.10 -8.30
C VAL A 84 -13.00 -5.09 -8.47
N HIS A 85 -13.63 -5.02 -9.64
CA HIS A 85 -14.73 -4.10 -9.92
C HIS A 85 -15.92 -4.28 -8.96
N SER A 86 -16.29 -5.52 -8.62
CA SER A 86 -17.41 -5.85 -7.73
C SER A 86 -17.12 -5.61 -6.24
N ASN A 87 -15.86 -5.61 -5.82
CA ASN A 87 -15.47 -5.54 -4.40
C ASN A 87 -14.77 -4.25 -3.99
N PHE A 88 -14.29 -3.44 -4.95
CA PHE A 88 -13.48 -2.26 -4.68
C PHE A 88 -14.03 -1.02 -5.40
N ASN A 89 -14.04 0.13 -4.71
CA ASN A 89 -14.28 1.43 -5.31
C ASN A 89 -13.03 1.91 -6.05
N PRO A 90 -13.18 2.72 -7.12
CA PRO A 90 -12.04 3.33 -7.81
C PRO A 90 -11.08 4.04 -6.85
N GLY A 91 -9.78 3.94 -7.14
CA GLY A 91 -8.73 4.61 -6.37
C GLY A 91 -8.74 6.13 -6.55
N GLY A 92 -8.03 6.85 -5.69
CA GLY A 92 -7.76 8.29 -5.86
C GLY A 92 -8.89 9.24 -5.43
N GLU A 93 -10.05 8.73 -5.02
CA GLU A 93 -11.18 9.60 -4.64
C GLU A 93 -11.02 10.30 -3.28
N LYS A 94 -10.05 9.91 -2.46
CA LYS A 94 -10.01 10.29 -1.03
C LYS A 94 -9.37 11.64 -0.74
N ILE A 95 -8.58 12.16 -1.67
CA ILE A 95 -7.82 13.39 -1.52
C ILE A 95 -8.14 14.36 -2.67
N GLU A 96 -8.01 15.64 -2.40
CA GLU A 96 -8.18 16.71 -3.37
C GLU A 96 -6.98 17.66 -3.31
N GLU A 97 -6.75 18.40 -4.40
CA GLU A 97 -5.69 19.40 -4.47
C GLU A 97 -5.89 20.45 -3.37
N TRP A 98 -4.77 20.81 -2.75
CA TRP A 98 -4.76 21.81 -1.70
C TRP A 98 -3.52 22.67 -1.81
N PHE A 99 -3.74 23.98 -1.81
CA PHE A 99 -2.68 24.98 -1.81
C PHE A 99 -2.58 25.57 -0.40
N PRO A 100 -1.41 25.47 0.26
CA PRO A 100 -1.23 26.06 1.59
C PRO A 100 -1.38 27.58 1.54
N GLU A 101 -2.16 28.15 2.45
CA GLU A 101 -2.45 29.59 2.51
C GLU A 101 -1.22 30.42 2.91
N ASP A 102 -0.32 29.82 3.69
CA ASP A 102 0.94 30.39 4.15
C ASP A 102 2.10 30.17 3.18
N TRP A 103 1.85 29.53 2.03
CA TRP A 103 2.90 29.30 1.04
C TRP A 103 3.45 30.63 0.51
N ASN A 104 4.77 30.77 0.60
CA ASN A 104 5.50 31.94 0.10
C ASN A 104 6.47 31.49 -0.99
N PRO A 105 6.46 32.08 -2.21
CA PRO A 105 7.42 31.74 -3.26
C PRO A 105 8.88 32.03 -2.88
N SER A 106 9.12 32.99 -1.99
CA SER A 106 10.44 33.41 -1.54
C SER A 106 10.53 33.41 -0.01
N PRO A 107 10.55 32.22 0.64
CA PRO A 107 10.70 32.14 2.08
C PRO A 107 12.10 32.64 2.48
N LYS A 108 12.20 33.27 3.66
CA LYS A 108 13.46 33.83 4.21
C LYS A 108 14.61 32.82 4.27
N LEU A 109 14.32 31.52 4.25
CA LEU A 109 15.33 30.47 4.16
C LEU A 109 16.16 30.55 2.87
N LEU A 110 15.55 30.91 1.73
CA LEU A 110 16.26 31.00 0.45
C LEU A 110 17.33 32.09 0.45
N GLU A 111 17.11 33.18 1.20
CA GLU A 111 18.07 34.27 1.34
C GLU A 111 19.37 33.82 2.04
N LYS A 112 19.28 32.78 2.89
CA LYS A 112 20.42 32.24 3.63
C LYS A 112 21.28 31.28 2.83
N ILE A 113 20.82 30.86 1.65
CA ILE A 113 21.59 29.98 0.78
C ILE A 113 22.52 30.85 -0.07
N GLU A 114 23.83 30.74 0.14
CA GLU A 114 24.80 31.57 -0.60
C GLU A 114 25.02 31.04 -2.02
N ASP A 115 25.13 29.71 -2.15
CA ASP A 115 25.30 29.05 -3.43
C ASP A 115 24.08 29.24 -4.33
N LYS A 116 24.32 29.73 -5.55
CA LYS A 116 23.26 30.09 -6.50
C LYS A 116 22.50 28.87 -7.00
N ASP A 117 23.18 27.76 -7.25
CA ASP A 117 22.57 26.56 -7.80
C ASP A 117 21.72 25.86 -6.73
N LEU A 118 22.20 25.80 -5.50
CA LEU A 118 21.43 25.30 -4.36
C LEU A 118 20.22 26.20 -4.05
N LYS A 119 20.35 27.53 -4.21
CA LYS A 119 19.23 28.45 -4.04
C LYS A 119 18.14 28.22 -5.08
N ASN A 120 18.54 28.06 -6.34
CA ASN A 120 17.60 27.75 -7.43
C ASN A 120 16.90 26.41 -7.19
N PHE A 121 17.66 25.37 -6.84
CA PHE A 121 17.10 24.06 -6.49
C PHE A 121 16.09 24.16 -5.34
N ALA A 122 16.42 24.87 -4.25
CA ALA A 122 15.50 25.04 -3.13
C ALA A 122 14.25 25.84 -3.51
N SER A 123 14.37 26.82 -4.41
CA SER A 123 13.24 27.55 -4.98
C SER A 123 12.32 26.63 -5.81
N ASP A 124 12.90 25.77 -6.64
CA ASP A 124 12.15 24.81 -7.46
C ASP A 124 11.43 23.78 -6.58
N VAL A 125 12.10 23.28 -5.54
CA VAL A 125 11.48 22.42 -4.52
C VAL A 125 10.29 23.14 -3.88
N ASN A 126 10.45 24.38 -3.42
CA ASN A 126 9.36 25.15 -2.83
C ASN A 126 8.16 25.32 -3.79
N ALA A 127 8.41 25.50 -5.09
CA ALA A 127 7.37 25.56 -6.10
C ALA A 127 6.64 24.22 -6.30
N ILE A 128 7.37 23.10 -6.28
CA ILE A 128 6.79 21.74 -6.37
C ILE A 128 5.92 21.45 -5.14
N TRP A 129 6.37 21.83 -3.93
CA TRP A 129 5.62 21.57 -2.69
C TRP A 129 4.22 22.18 -2.70
N LYS A 130 4.06 23.38 -3.30
CA LYS A 130 2.74 23.99 -3.51
C LYS A 130 1.81 23.10 -4.34
N GLN A 131 2.33 22.43 -5.36
CA GLN A 131 1.54 21.59 -6.28
C GLN A 131 1.23 20.22 -5.71
N LEU A 132 2.09 19.69 -4.85
CA LEU A 132 1.93 18.38 -4.23
C LEU A 132 1.02 18.38 -2.99
N GLY A 133 0.58 19.55 -2.52
CA GLY A 133 -0.34 19.66 -1.40
C GLY A 133 -1.67 18.94 -1.67
N ARG A 134 -2.11 18.13 -0.71
CA ARG A 134 -3.38 17.37 -0.77
C ARG A 134 -4.12 17.50 0.56
N LYS A 135 -5.45 17.58 0.51
CA LYS A 135 -6.33 17.47 1.69
C LYS A 135 -7.30 16.30 1.53
N ILE A 136 -7.68 15.69 2.64
CA ILE A 136 -8.72 14.65 2.63
C ILE A 136 -10.06 15.31 2.35
N LYS A 137 -10.83 14.76 1.41
CA LYS A 137 -12.16 15.30 1.08
C LYS A 137 -13.06 15.33 2.33
N PRO A 138 -13.83 16.42 2.56
CA PRO A 138 -14.78 16.49 3.66
C PRO A 138 -15.78 15.31 3.59
N GLY A 139 -16.00 14.62 4.71
CA GLY A 139 -16.94 13.49 4.79
C GLY A 139 -16.32 12.08 4.81
N LEU A 140 -15.01 11.95 4.54
CA LEU A 140 -14.28 10.67 4.65
C LEU A 140 -13.62 10.43 6.02
N LYS A 141 -13.65 11.43 6.91
CA LYS A 141 -13.04 11.36 8.26
C LYS A 141 -13.69 10.32 9.19
N THR A 142 -14.79 9.70 8.80
CA THR A 142 -15.66 8.91 9.67
C THR A 142 -15.70 7.41 9.38
N ARG A 143 -14.88 6.91 8.46
CA ARG A 143 -14.77 5.46 8.18
C ARG A 143 -13.31 5.03 8.40
N PRO A 144 -13.00 4.39 9.55
CA PRO A 144 -11.67 3.85 9.81
C PRO A 144 -11.24 2.87 8.71
#